data_AF-A0A378MBN9-F1
#
_entry.id   AF-A0A378MBN9-F1
#
_cell.length_a   1.000
_cell.length_b   1.000
_cell.length_c   1.000
_cell.angle_alpha   90.00
_cell.angle_beta   90.00
_cell.angle_gamma   90.00
#
_symmetry.space_group_name_H-M   'P 1'
#
loop_
_entity.id
_entity.type
_entity.pdbx_description
1 polymer ?
#
loop_
_entity_poly.entity_id
_entity_poly.type
_entity_poly.pdbx_seq_one_letter_code
_entity_poly.pdbx_strand_id
1 'polypeptide(L)'
;MYKEDYFQMIRKTAKVEKNKDAESIHLFMAMGQTANNHLVKAMEYELADTPIEITSGDFNRYWEELLLADKQADAIHIHESSFQLYLAEDFEAAVWQYVKQVEQICAKYPDTLLIINTLEYLPFRPTGNLEAVDEQGLVTIIREANTRLFALADNHIKINDTNYIANFVGLQHYFDTTMLYHFSYGSSLEGQYYCAQSLRNILKAWLGKAKKGIISDLDNTYWPGIIGDKGAEMIQANLQERKNSNHRIYQKHLKKLEAAGIFMAAASKNDASISTEAKKLADFDWLFSLKQLNWLPKSDNLQAIAKKWNINPRDTIFIDDNQRELAEIKATLGEEQPTLHYNNQLDLFYELEWRGYFEKISLTETDKARNNNFKKIEAELASSTDLTSFLQSLQIELTYEAFTEANEARVIQLLNKTNQFNNNKTIFTLSKLKALEAEGKKITAVSYRDRLGEEGIISVVIHDETPRIHYWVMSCRVFKRGVEEAISKHIGMGNKIQIDYRKTDKNHYFQDFLQSELGKKYLTASLLTTSH
;
A
#
# COMPACT_ATOMS: atom_id res chain seq x y z
N MET A 1 -15.32 -4.52 9.48
CA MET A 1 -15.50 -5.91 9.98
C MET A 1 -16.72 -6.49 9.31
N TYR A 2 -16.73 -7.80 9.06
CA TYR A 2 -17.81 -8.48 8.35
C TYR A 2 -19.17 -8.25 9.02
N LYS A 3 -20.22 -8.17 8.20
CA LYS A 3 -21.61 -8.13 8.63
C LYS A 3 -22.40 -9.14 7.79
N GLU A 4 -23.31 -9.88 8.40
CA GLU A 4 -24.08 -10.93 7.72
C GLU A 4 -24.85 -10.44 6.48
N ASP A 5 -25.25 -9.17 6.49
CA ASP A 5 -25.99 -8.54 5.39
C ASP A 5 -25.07 -7.96 4.30
N TYR A 6 -23.74 -8.05 4.41
CA TYR A 6 -22.79 -7.45 3.46
C TYR A 6 -23.09 -7.83 2.01
N PHE A 7 -23.24 -9.13 1.71
CA PHE A 7 -23.52 -9.57 0.34
C PHE A 7 -24.93 -9.21 -0.15
N GLN A 8 -25.88 -8.98 0.76
CA GLN A 8 -27.19 -8.46 0.41
C GLN A 8 -27.12 -6.96 0.10
N MET A 9 -26.35 -6.21 0.89
CA MET A 9 -26.11 -4.78 0.72
C MET A 9 -25.43 -4.47 -0.62
N ILE A 10 -24.32 -5.15 -0.95
CA ILE A 10 -23.60 -4.86 -2.20
C ILE A 10 -24.42 -5.23 -3.44
N ARG A 11 -25.28 -6.26 -3.37
CA ARG A 11 -26.20 -6.62 -4.47
C ARG A 11 -27.25 -5.54 -4.75
N LYS A 12 -27.66 -4.79 -3.72
CA LYS A 12 -28.62 -3.69 -3.83
C LYS A 12 -27.98 -2.37 -4.23
N THR A 13 -26.65 -2.26 -4.12
CA THR A 13 -25.94 -1.04 -4.49
C THR A 13 -25.89 -0.94 -6.01
N ALA A 14 -26.30 0.20 -6.57
CA ALA A 14 -26.21 0.44 -8.00
C ALA A 14 -24.75 0.31 -8.45
N LYS A 15 -24.52 -0.29 -9.63
CA LYS A 15 -23.18 -0.32 -10.23
C LYS A 15 -22.72 1.13 -10.39
N VAL A 16 -21.58 1.46 -9.79
CA VAL A 16 -20.92 2.73 -10.04
C VAL A 16 -20.54 2.74 -11.51
N GLU A 17 -21.10 3.66 -12.28
CA GLU A 17 -20.72 3.83 -13.68
C GLU A 17 -19.26 4.25 -13.74
N LYS A 18 -18.40 3.33 -14.21
CA LYS A 18 -17.01 3.67 -14.52
C LYS A 18 -17.01 4.52 -15.78
N ASN A 19 -16.18 5.56 -15.75
CA ASN A 19 -15.94 6.37 -16.94
C ASN A 19 -15.28 5.47 -17.99
N LYS A 20 -16.01 5.14 -19.06
CA LYS A 20 -15.55 4.24 -20.13
C LYS A 20 -14.35 4.79 -20.90
N ASP A 21 -14.09 6.09 -20.78
CA ASP A 21 -13.00 6.79 -21.47
C ASP A 21 -11.73 6.91 -20.61
N ALA A 22 -11.72 6.34 -19.39
CA ALA A 22 -10.55 6.33 -18.53
C ALA A 22 -9.73 5.04 -18.75
N GLU A 23 -8.40 5.15 -18.84
CA GLU A 23 -7.52 3.99 -18.85
C GLU A 23 -7.83 3.07 -17.64
N SER A 24 -8.10 1.80 -17.93
CA SER A 24 -8.37 0.77 -16.95
C SER A 24 -7.22 -0.22 -16.81
N ILE A 25 -7.11 -0.82 -15.63
CA ILE A 25 -6.29 -2.01 -15.40
C ILE A 25 -7.20 -3.23 -15.52
N HIS A 26 -6.81 -4.23 -16.28
CA HIS A 26 -7.54 -5.48 -16.37
C HIS A 26 -7.07 -6.51 -15.34
N LEU A 27 -7.92 -6.84 -14.37
CA LEU A 27 -7.74 -7.97 -13.45
C LEU A 27 -8.53 -9.18 -13.96
N PHE A 28 -7.82 -10.27 -14.23
CA PHE A 28 -8.43 -11.57 -14.53
C PHE A 28 -8.43 -12.46 -13.28
N MET A 29 -9.61 -12.84 -12.80
CA MET A 29 -9.78 -13.74 -11.66
C MET A 29 -9.99 -15.16 -12.16
N ALA A 30 -8.92 -15.95 -12.17
CA ALA A 30 -8.92 -17.31 -12.66
C ALA A 30 -9.53 -18.26 -11.60
N MET A 31 -10.38 -19.19 -12.05
CA MET A 31 -11.12 -20.08 -11.17
C MET A 31 -10.61 -21.53 -11.26
N GLY A 32 -10.16 -22.05 -10.11
CA GLY A 32 -9.97 -23.49 -9.88
C GLY A 32 -11.29 -24.24 -9.77
N GLN A 33 -11.29 -25.31 -8.97
CA GLN A 33 -12.48 -26.07 -8.61
C GLN A 33 -13.40 -25.29 -7.63
N THR A 34 -13.10 -24.02 -7.39
CA THR A 34 -13.86 -23.10 -6.55
C THR A 34 -14.60 -22.06 -7.40
N ALA A 35 -15.90 -21.93 -7.18
CA ALA A 35 -16.66 -20.84 -7.79
C ALA A 35 -16.41 -19.53 -7.01
N ASN A 36 -16.15 -18.44 -7.73
CA ASN A 36 -15.74 -17.16 -7.14
C ASN A 36 -16.78 -16.05 -7.25
N ASN A 37 -18.04 -16.37 -7.53
CA ASN A 37 -19.05 -15.37 -7.89
C ASN A 37 -19.27 -14.29 -6.81
N HIS A 38 -19.23 -14.66 -5.52
CA HIS A 38 -19.33 -13.68 -4.43
C HIS A 38 -18.03 -12.89 -4.25
N LEU A 39 -16.87 -13.54 -4.39
CA LEU A 39 -15.58 -12.88 -4.36
C LEU A 39 -15.49 -11.81 -5.46
N VAL A 40 -15.81 -12.17 -6.71
CA VAL A 40 -15.83 -11.24 -7.86
C VAL A 40 -16.74 -10.05 -7.57
N LYS A 41 -17.98 -10.29 -7.12
CA LYS A 41 -18.93 -9.21 -6.76
C LYS A 41 -18.43 -8.32 -5.63
N ALA A 42 -17.82 -8.90 -4.60
CA ALA A 42 -17.20 -8.13 -3.52
C ALA A 42 -16.06 -7.27 -4.06
N MET A 43 -15.20 -7.83 -4.91
CA MET A 43 -14.10 -7.10 -5.54
C MET A 43 -14.60 -5.95 -6.44
N GLU A 44 -15.64 -6.17 -7.24
CA GLU A 44 -16.27 -5.12 -8.06
C GLU A 44 -16.75 -3.93 -7.19
N TYR A 45 -17.37 -4.22 -6.05
CA TYR A 45 -17.83 -3.21 -5.09
C TYR A 45 -16.67 -2.50 -4.40
N GLU A 46 -15.73 -3.27 -3.84
CA GLU A 46 -14.60 -2.79 -3.04
C GLU A 46 -13.55 -1.99 -3.84
N LEU A 47 -13.50 -2.24 -5.15
CA LEU A 47 -12.64 -1.57 -6.12
C LEU A 47 -13.40 -0.59 -7.03
N ALA A 48 -14.64 -0.25 -6.70
CA ALA A 48 -15.45 0.69 -7.49
C ALA A 48 -14.79 2.06 -7.64
N ASP A 49 -14.03 2.52 -6.63
CA ASP A 49 -13.28 3.78 -6.61
C ASP A 49 -11.91 3.70 -7.34
N THR A 50 -11.64 2.56 -7.99
CA THR A 50 -10.36 2.27 -8.65
C THR A 50 -10.55 2.04 -10.15
N PRO A 51 -9.48 2.24 -10.95
CA PRO A 51 -9.49 2.00 -12.39
C PRO A 51 -9.44 0.49 -12.75
N ILE A 52 -9.63 -0.43 -11.80
CA ILE A 52 -9.51 -1.88 -12.07
C ILE A 52 -10.81 -2.43 -12.64
N GLU A 53 -10.77 -2.94 -13.86
CA GLU A 53 -11.84 -3.73 -14.47
C GLU A 53 -11.60 -5.21 -14.21
N ILE A 54 -12.67 -5.93 -13.85
CA ILE A 54 -12.58 -7.31 -13.40
C ILE A 54 -13.28 -8.20 -14.41
N THR A 55 -12.59 -9.23 -14.88
CA THR A 55 -13.20 -10.37 -15.54
C THR A 55 -12.86 -11.64 -14.77
N SER A 56 -13.65 -12.68 -14.99
CA SER A 56 -13.43 -13.96 -14.34
C SER A 56 -13.39 -15.10 -15.35
N GLY A 57 -12.57 -16.11 -15.03
CA GLY A 57 -12.46 -17.33 -15.83
C GLY A 57 -13.67 -18.25 -15.71
N ASP A 58 -13.70 -19.27 -16.55
CA ASP A 58 -14.65 -20.37 -16.43
C ASP A 58 -14.32 -21.27 -15.22
N PHE A 59 -15.35 -21.87 -14.62
CA PHE A 59 -15.19 -22.78 -13.49
C PHE A 59 -14.31 -23.99 -13.83
N ASN A 60 -13.30 -24.27 -13.00
CA ASN A 60 -12.33 -25.37 -13.14
C ASN A 60 -11.57 -25.34 -14.47
N ARG A 61 -11.26 -24.14 -14.99
CA ARG A 61 -10.54 -23.97 -16.26
C ARG A 61 -9.32 -23.07 -16.22
N TYR A 62 -8.87 -22.67 -15.02
CA TYR A 62 -7.76 -21.71 -14.90
C TYR A 62 -6.49 -22.19 -15.60
N TRP A 63 -6.19 -23.49 -15.59
CA TRP A 63 -4.98 -24.00 -16.21
C TRP A 63 -5.09 -23.97 -17.75
N GLU A 64 -6.25 -24.28 -18.33
CA GLU A 64 -6.47 -24.10 -19.77
C GLU A 64 -6.41 -22.63 -20.16
N GLU A 65 -7.06 -21.76 -19.40
CA GLU A 65 -7.15 -20.33 -19.70
C GLU A 65 -5.82 -19.59 -19.55
N LEU A 66 -4.95 -20.04 -18.64
CA LEU A 66 -3.67 -19.39 -18.37
C LEU A 66 -2.49 -20.08 -19.06
N LEU A 67 -2.41 -21.41 -19.04
CA LEU A 67 -1.29 -22.14 -19.63
C LEU A 67 -1.50 -22.43 -21.11
N LEU A 68 -2.70 -22.84 -21.53
CA LEU A 68 -2.97 -23.17 -22.93
C LEU A 68 -3.38 -21.96 -23.77
N ALA A 69 -4.12 -21.01 -23.18
CA ALA A 69 -4.46 -19.75 -23.83
C ALA A 69 -3.51 -18.61 -23.40
N ASP A 70 -3.35 -17.60 -24.25
CA ASP A 70 -2.56 -16.40 -23.98
C ASP A 70 -3.48 -15.28 -23.49
N LYS A 71 -3.96 -15.43 -22.25
CA LYS A 71 -4.86 -14.45 -21.65
C LYS A 71 -4.10 -13.15 -21.38
N GLN A 72 -4.51 -12.06 -22.03
CA GLN A 72 -3.93 -10.74 -21.76
C GLN A 72 -4.64 -10.06 -20.59
N ALA A 73 -3.91 -9.83 -19.50
CA ALA A 73 -4.36 -9.09 -18.33
C ALA A 73 -3.17 -8.38 -17.67
N ASP A 74 -3.45 -7.27 -17.00
CA ASP A 74 -2.46 -6.51 -16.22
C ASP A 74 -2.19 -7.16 -14.87
N ALA A 75 -3.21 -7.82 -14.31
CA ALA A 75 -3.11 -8.61 -13.10
C ALA A 75 -3.92 -9.91 -13.24
N ILE A 76 -3.44 -10.99 -12.65
CA ILE A 76 -4.10 -12.30 -12.61
C ILE A 76 -4.18 -12.75 -11.16
N HIS A 77 -5.39 -13.07 -10.70
CA HIS A 77 -5.62 -13.71 -9.41
C HIS A 77 -5.85 -15.21 -9.63
N ILE A 78 -5.15 -16.06 -8.87
CA ILE A 78 -5.24 -17.52 -8.93
C ILE A 78 -5.77 -18.02 -7.59
N HIS A 79 -6.87 -18.76 -7.63
CA HIS A 79 -7.45 -19.37 -6.44
C HIS A 79 -7.77 -20.85 -6.65
N GLU A 80 -7.31 -21.63 -5.69
CA GLU A 80 -7.79 -22.98 -5.41
C GLU A 80 -8.06 -23.12 -3.90
N SER A 81 -8.88 -24.10 -3.52
CA SER A 81 -9.16 -24.48 -2.13
C SER A 81 -8.60 -25.86 -1.82
N SER A 82 -7.95 -26.01 -0.66
CA SER A 82 -7.46 -27.31 -0.21
C SER A 82 -8.59 -28.32 -0.01
N PHE A 83 -9.80 -27.85 0.33
CA PHE A 83 -10.97 -28.69 0.47
C PHE A 83 -11.42 -29.29 -0.86
N GLN A 84 -11.35 -28.52 -1.95
CA GLN A 84 -11.68 -29.05 -3.28
C GLN A 84 -10.62 -30.06 -3.73
N LEU A 85 -9.33 -29.77 -3.49
CA LEU A 85 -8.24 -30.71 -3.78
C LEU A 85 -8.38 -32.01 -2.98
N TYR A 86 -8.88 -31.95 -1.74
CA TYR A 86 -9.12 -33.14 -0.91
C TYR A 86 -10.21 -34.09 -1.46
N LEU A 87 -11.06 -33.62 -2.39
CA LEU A 87 -12.05 -34.47 -3.06
C LEU A 87 -11.43 -35.34 -4.17
N ALA A 88 -10.17 -35.10 -4.54
CA ALA A 88 -9.45 -35.98 -5.46
C ALA A 88 -9.13 -37.35 -4.82
N GLU A 89 -8.92 -38.37 -5.65
CA GLU A 89 -8.54 -39.71 -5.17
C GLU A 89 -7.22 -39.71 -4.40
N ASP A 90 -6.28 -38.86 -4.83
CA ASP A 90 -4.98 -38.66 -4.19
C ASP A 90 -4.80 -37.16 -3.90
N PHE A 91 -4.98 -36.80 -2.62
CA PHE A 91 -4.88 -35.42 -2.16
C PHE A 91 -3.48 -34.85 -2.33
N GLU A 92 -2.44 -35.62 -2.01
CA GLU A 92 -1.06 -35.17 -2.09
C GLU A 92 -0.69 -34.89 -3.55
N ALA A 93 -1.02 -35.80 -4.47
CA ALA A 93 -0.80 -35.60 -5.89
C ALA A 93 -1.57 -34.38 -6.42
N ALA A 94 -2.81 -34.16 -5.99
CA ALA A 94 -3.60 -32.99 -6.40
C ALA A 94 -2.99 -31.67 -5.92
N VAL A 95 -2.51 -31.61 -4.67
CA VAL A 95 -1.82 -30.44 -4.11
C VAL A 95 -0.54 -30.12 -4.89
N TRP A 96 0.31 -31.11 -5.13
CA TRP A 96 1.56 -30.88 -5.85
C TRP A 96 1.34 -30.56 -7.33
N GLN A 97 0.30 -31.11 -7.94
CA GLN A 97 -0.09 -30.73 -9.29
C GLN A 97 -0.54 -29.26 -9.36
N TYR A 98 -1.31 -28.77 -8.39
CA TYR A 98 -1.67 -27.35 -8.29
C TYR A 98 -0.42 -26.47 -8.15
N VAL A 99 0.49 -26.80 -7.23
CA VAL A 99 1.73 -26.04 -7.02
C VAL A 99 2.55 -25.97 -8.32
N LYS A 100 2.71 -27.09 -9.02
CA LYS A 100 3.42 -27.15 -10.30
C LYS A 100 2.76 -26.30 -11.37
N GLN A 101 1.43 -26.31 -11.46
CA GLN A 101 0.69 -25.47 -12.41
C GLN A 101 0.90 -23.98 -12.12
N VAL A 102 0.86 -23.59 -10.84
CA VAL A 102 1.15 -22.21 -10.43
C VAL A 102 2.58 -21.80 -10.80
N GLU A 103 3.59 -22.65 -10.57
CA GLU A 103 4.97 -22.38 -10.98
C GLU A 103 5.09 -22.14 -12.49
N GLN A 104 4.39 -22.94 -13.30
CA GLN A 104 4.36 -22.79 -14.76
C GLN A 104 3.67 -21.48 -15.18
N ILE A 105 2.59 -21.08 -14.51
CA ILE A 105 1.91 -19.81 -14.77
C ILE A 105 2.85 -18.64 -14.43
N CYS A 106 3.53 -18.69 -13.28
CA CYS A 106 4.53 -17.69 -12.92
C CYS A 106 5.61 -17.51 -13.99
N ALA A 107 6.12 -18.61 -14.54
CA ALA A 107 7.11 -18.54 -15.61
C ALA A 107 6.55 -18.00 -16.94
N LYS A 108 5.27 -18.23 -17.24
CA LYS A 108 4.62 -17.79 -18.48
C LYS A 108 4.28 -16.29 -18.48
N TYR A 109 4.02 -15.69 -17.32
CA TYR A 109 3.57 -14.31 -17.18
C TYR A 109 4.56 -13.44 -16.38
N PRO A 110 5.82 -13.26 -16.84
CA PRO A 110 6.85 -12.55 -16.09
C PRO A 110 6.56 -11.04 -15.93
N ASP A 111 5.71 -10.48 -16.79
CA ASP A 111 5.41 -9.04 -16.84
C ASP A 111 4.04 -8.66 -16.24
N THR A 112 3.31 -9.64 -15.71
CA THR A 112 1.95 -9.47 -15.17
C THR A 112 1.98 -9.58 -13.66
N LEU A 113 1.17 -8.78 -12.95
CA LEU A 113 1.00 -8.96 -11.51
C LEU A 113 0.23 -10.25 -11.24
N LEU A 114 0.88 -11.26 -10.67
CA LEU A 114 0.24 -12.50 -10.23
C LEU A 114 -0.08 -12.42 -8.74
N ILE A 115 -1.32 -12.74 -8.36
CA ILE A 115 -1.76 -12.81 -6.97
C ILE A 115 -2.24 -14.23 -6.70
N ILE A 116 -1.49 -14.96 -5.88
CA ILE A 116 -1.70 -16.39 -5.63
C ILE A 116 -2.30 -16.58 -4.25
N ASN A 117 -3.44 -17.25 -4.18
CA ASN A 117 -3.96 -17.73 -2.92
C ASN A 117 -3.15 -18.94 -2.41
N THR A 118 -2.81 -18.92 -1.13
CA THR A 118 -2.32 -20.12 -0.43
C THR A 118 -3.41 -21.19 -0.32
N LEU A 119 -3.07 -22.34 0.24
CA LEU A 119 -3.99 -23.40 0.60
C LEU A 119 -4.30 -23.34 2.10
N GLU A 120 -5.57 -23.22 2.46
CA GLU A 120 -6.02 -23.26 3.86
C GLU A 120 -5.87 -24.66 4.49
N TYR A 121 -5.72 -24.74 5.82
CA TYR A 121 -5.87 -26.03 6.51
C TYR A 121 -7.29 -26.58 6.41
N LEU A 122 -7.43 -27.91 6.39
CA LEU A 122 -8.73 -28.58 6.45
C LEU A 122 -9.32 -28.53 7.88
N PRO A 123 -10.66 -28.58 8.04
CA PRO A 123 -11.30 -28.48 9.36
C PRO A 123 -11.22 -29.78 10.18
N PHE A 124 -10.47 -30.77 9.71
CA PHE A 124 -10.31 -32.07 10.34
C PHE A 124 -8.86 -32.56 10.25
N ARG A 125 -8.50 -33.44 11.19
CA ARG A 125 -7.17 -34.03 11.31
C ARG A 125 -7.32 -35.52 11.65
N PRO A 126 -7.37 -36.42 10.65
CA PRO A 126 -7.67 -37.84 10.86
C PRO A 126 -6.79 -38.51 11.92
N THR A 127 -5.49 -38.17 11.96
CA THR A 127 -4.53 -38.69 12.95
C THR A 127 -4.20 -37.68 14.07
N GLY A 128 -4.99 -36.62 14.21
CA GLY A 128 -4.84 -35.62 15.27
C GLY A 128 -3.55 -34.80 15.16
N ASN A 129 -2.70 -34.86 16.19
CA ASN A 129 -1.45 -34.09 16.21
C ASN A 129 -0.34 -34.71 15.36
N LEU A 130 -0.45 -36.00 15.01
CA LEU A 130 0.53 -36.67 14.15
C LEU A 130 0.57 -36.04 12.75
N GLU A 131 -0.56 -35.54 12.24
CA GLU A 131 -0.68 -34.79 10.97
C GLU A 131 0.35 -33.68 10.77
N ALA A 132 0.85 -33.07 11.86
CA ALA A 132 1.78 -31.94 11.80
C ALA A 132 3.26 -32.34 11.60
N VAL A 133 3.57 -33.63 11.77
CA VAL A 133 4.94 -34.18 11.69
C VAL A 133 5.06 -35.38 10.76
N ASP A 134 3.95 -36.07 10.47
CA ASP A 134 3.89 -37.11 9.45
C ASP A 134 3.99 -36.48 8.06
N GLU A 135 4.84 -37.04 7.20
CA GLU A 135 5.06 -36.58 5.82
C GLU A 135 3.77 -36.72 4.99
N GLN A 136 2.96 -37.74 5.27
CA GLN A 136 1.66 -37.95 4.61
C GLN A 136 0.50 -37.23 5.33
N GLY A 137 0.80 -36.50 6.41
CA GLY A 137 -0.19 -35.72 7.14
C GLY A 137 -0.72 -34.55 6.30
N LEU A 138 -2.04 -34.35 6.31
CA LEU A 138 -2.72 -33.28 5.58
C LEU A 138 -2.16 -31.90 5.95
N VAL A 139 -1.82 -31.70 7.23
CA VAL A 139 -1.23 -30.44 7.72
C VAL A 139 0.18 -30.25 7.20
N THR A 140 1.00 -31.30 7.17
CA THR A 140 2.36 -31.26 6.61
C THR A 140 2.33 -30.95 5.11
N ILE A 141 1.52 -31.68 4.33
CA ILE A 141 1.37 -31.47 2.88
C ILE A 141 0.98 -30.02 2.57
N ILE A 142 -0.05 -29.48 3.24
CA ILE A 142 -0.51 -28.09 3.04
C ILE A 142 0.58 -27.08 3.45
N ARG A 143 1.28 -27.32 4.57
CA ARG A 143 2.36 -26.45 5.04
C ARG A 143 3.52 -26.41 4.06
N GLU A 144 3.92 -27.54 3.51
CA GLU A 144 5.01 -27.65 2.54
C GLU A 144 4.63 -27.02 1.20
N ALA A 145 3.41 -27.28 0.71
CA ALA A 145 2.87 -26.62 -0.48
C ALA A 145 2.85 -25.09 -0.31
N ASN A 146 2.34 -24.58 0.82
CA ASN A 146 2.35 -23.15 1.09
C ASN A 146 3.77 -22.58 1.20
N THR A 147 4.70 -23.32 1.81
CA THR A 147 6.13 -22.93 1.85
C THR A 147 6.68 -22.76 0.43
N ARG A 148 6.31 -23.66 -0.49
CA ARG A 148 6.70 -23.57 -1.89
C ARG A 148 6.06 -22.37 -2.60
N LEU A 149 4.78 -22.11 -2.37
CA LEU A 149 4.09 -20.94 -2.92
C LEU A 149 4.67 -19.62 -2.39
N PHE A 150 4.98 -19.53 -1.10
CA PHE A 150 5.64 -18.35 -0.52
C PHE A 150 7.00 -18.07 -1.17
N ALA A 151 7.75 -19.11 -1.54
CA ALA A 151 9.04 -18.97 -2.20
C ALA A 151 8.94 -18.42 -3.63
N LEU A 152 7.76 -18.38 -4.23
CA LEU A 152 7.51 -17.74 -5.54
C LEU A 152 7.36 -16.22 -5.44
N ALA A 153 7.15 -15.67 -4.24
CA ALA A 153 6.89 -14.24 -4.08
C ALA A 153 8.10 -13.39 -4.50
N ASP A 154 7.85 -12.40 -5.35
CA ASP A 154 8.85 -11.44 -5.83
C ASP A 154 8.21 -10.07 -6.06
N ASN A 155 8.73 -9.26 -6.99
CA ASN A 155 8.14 -7.96 -7.32
C ASN A 155 6.79 -8.05 -8.05
N HIS A 156 6.54 -9.12 -8.83
CA HIS A 156 5.35 -9.34 -9.65
C HIS A 156 4.43 -10.44 -9.12
N ILE A 157 4.92 -11.29 -8.23
CA ILE A 157 4.18 -12.37 -7.62
C ILE A 157 3.87 -12.00 -6.17
N LYS A 158 2.59 -11.90 -5.84
CA LYS A 158 2.09 -11.58 -4.50
C LYS A 158 1.29 -12.74 -3.95
N ILE A 159 1.41 -12.94 -2.65
CA ILE A 159 0.68 -13.98 -1.95
C ILE A 159 -0.50 -13.36 -1.24
N ASN A 160 -1.67 -13.93 -1.46
CA ASN A 160 -2.85 -13.70 -0.66
C ASN A 160 -2.99 -14.88 0.31
N ASP A 161 -2.61 -14.67 1.57
CA ASP A 161 -2.52 -15.73 2.58
C ASP A 161 -3.91 -16.15 3.10
N THR A 162 -4.66 -16.87 2.25
CA THR A 162 -5.94 -17.49 2.58
C THR A 162 -5.84 -18.47 3.75
N ASN A 163 -4.68 -19.07 4.01
CA ASN A 163 -4.48 -19.91 5.18
C ASN A 163 -4.57 -19.06 6.45
N TYR A 164 -3.89 -17.92 6.50
CA TYR A 164 -4.06 -16.96 7.61
C TYR A 164 -5.52 -16.50 7.73
N ILE A 165 -6.18 -16.16 6.63
CA ILE A 165 -7.60 -15.75 6.62
C ILE A 165 -8.50 -16.83 7.23
N ALA A 166 -8.30 -18.09 6.85
CA ALA A 166 -9.06 -19.22 7.39
C ALA A 166 -8.82 -19.42 8.89
N ASN A 167 -7.59 -19.19 9.37
CA ASN A 167 -7.29 -19.20 10.80
C ASN A 167 -7.91 -18.00 11.55
N PHE A 168 -7.95 -16.82 10.93
CA PHE A 168 -8.55 -15.61 11.50
C PHE A 168 -10.07 -15.74 11.68
N VAL A 169 -10.77 -16.21 10.65
CA VAL A 169 -12.21 -16.52 10.73
C VAL A 169 -12.47 -17.71 11.66
N GLY A 170 -11.48 -18.61 11.75
CA GLY A 170 -11.58 -19.88 12.44
C GLY A 170 -12.04 -20.97 11.48
N LEU A 171 -11.28 -22.06 11.38
CA LEU A 171 -11.51 -23.13 10.40
C LEU A 171 -12.94 -23.71 10.47
N GLN A 172 -13.53 -23.75 11.66
CA GLN A 172 -14.91 -24.22 11.85
C GLN A 172 -15.95 -23.31 11.16
N HIS A 173 -15.71 -22.01 11.06
CA HIS A 173 -16.60 -21.03 10.44
C HIS A 173 -16.18 -20.66 9.02
N TYR A 174 -14.91 -20.90 8.67
CA TYR A 174 -14.41 -20.68 7.32
C TYR A 174 -15.01 -21.65 6.31
N PHE A 175 -15.22 -22.91 6.68
CA PHE A 175 -15.90 -23.88 5.82
C PHE A 175 -17.38 -23.96 6.16
N ASP A 176 -18.23 -23.53 5.23
CA ASP A 176 -19.69 -23.67 5.32
C ASP A 176 -20.17 -24.74 4.34
N THR A 177 -20.83 -25.78 4.85
CA THR A 177 -21.28 -26.93 4.05
C THR A 177 -22.32 -26.55 3.01
N THR A 178 -23.19 -25.58 3.31
CA THR A 178 -24.19 -25.07 2.37
C THR A 178 -23.49 -24.39 1.20
N MET A 179 -22.48 -23.57 1.48
CA MET A 179 -21.68 -22.88 0.46
C MET A 179 -20.84 -23.86 -0.38
N LEU A 180 -20.19 -24.83 0.27
CA LEU A 180 -19.38 -25.86 -0.39
C LEU A 180 -20.24 -26.74 -1.33
N TYR A 181 -21.36 -27.28 -0.84
CA TYR A 181 -22.12 -28.30 -1.57
C TYR A 181 -23.08 -27.73 -2.61
N HIS A 182 -23.68 -26.57 -2.35
CA HIS A 182 -24.65 -25.99 -3.27
C HIS A 182 -24.06 -24.98 -4.25
N PHE A 183 -22.89 -24.43 -3.94
CA PHE A 183 -22.28 -23.36 -4.75
C PHE A 183 -20.81 -23.59 -5.11
N SER A 184 -20.19 -24.69 -4.67
CA SER A 184 -18.77 -24.99 -4.91
C SER A 184 -17.83 -23.87 -4.45
N TYR A 185 -18.17 -23.15 -3.38
CA TYR A 185 -17.29 -22.11 -2.83
C TYR A 185 -16.21 -22.72 -1.96
N GLY A 186 -14.98 -22.19 -2.04
CA GLY A 186 -13.88 -22.60 -1.16
C GLY A 186 -14.01 -22.15 0.29
N SER A 187 -15.01 -21.32 0.62
CA SER A 187 -15.22 -20.77 1.96
C SER A 187 -16.65 -20.25 2.18
N SER A 188 -16.95 -19.95 3.44
CA SER A 188 -18.17 -19.27 3.90
C SER A 188 -18.24 -17.83 3.37
N LEU A 189 -19.40 -17.19 3.48
CA LEU A 189 -19.53 -15.78 3.09
C LEU A 189 -18.58 -14.87 3.87
N GLU A 190 -18.36 -15.13 5.16
CA GLU A 190 -17.37 -14.39 5.93
C GLU A 190 -15.95 -14.60 5.40
N GLY A 191 -15.58 -15.85 5.08
CA GLY A 191 -14.30 -16.17 4.44
C GLY A 191 -14.13 -15.43 3.10
N GLN A 192 -15.16 -15.43 2.25
CA GLN A 192 -15.18 -14.71 0.98
C GLN A 192 -15.01 -13.20 1.17
N TYR A 193 -15.63 -12.61 2.20
CA TYR A 193 -15.44 -11.21 2.54
C TYR A 193 -13.98 -10.92 2.86
N TYR A 194 -13.36 -11.65 3.79
CA TYR A 194 -11.97 -11.39 4.19
C TYR A 194 -10.96 -11.68 3.07
N CYS A 195 -11.21 -12.69 2.23
CA CYS A 195 -10.46 -12.90 0.99
C CYS A 195 -10.55 -11.69 0.05
N ALA A 196 -11.74 -11.10 -0.12
CA ALA A 196 -11.92 -9.88 -0.91
C ALA A 196 -11.19 -8.68 -0.29
N GLN A 197 -11.26 -8.51 1.04
CA GLN A 197 -10.56 -7.42 1.73
C GLN A 197 -9.05 -7.52 1.53
N SER A 198 -8.48 -8.72 1.70
CA SER A 198 -7.05 -8.97 1.52
C SER A 198 -6.60 -8.73 0.07
N LEU A 199 -7.31 -9.28 -0.90
CA LEU A 199 -7.02 -9.08 -2.32
C LEU A 199 -7.12 -7.60 -2.72
N ARG A 200 -8.15 -6.89 -2.24
CA ARG A 200 -8.31 -5.45 -2.43
C ARG A 200 -7.13 -4.67 -1.85
N ASN A 201 -6.63 -5.06 -0.68
CA ASN A 201 -5.50 -4.38 -0.05
C ASN A 201 -4.26 -4.47 -0.94
N ILE A 202 -3.94 -5.67 -1.45
CA ILE A 202 -2.81 -5.89 -2.38
C ILE A 202 -2.96 -5.00 -3.61
N LEU A 203 -4.14 -5.00 -4.25
CA LEU A 203 -4.38 -4.22 -5.47
C LEU A 203 -4.36 -2.70 -5.22
N LYS A 204 -4.91 -2.22 -4.09
CA LYS A 204 -4.83 -0.80 -3.71
C LYS A 204 -3.39 -0.39 -3.40
N ALA A 205 -2.61 -1.25 -2.75
CA ALA A 205 -1.18 -1.01 -2.55
C ALA A 205 -0.43 -0.90 -3.88
N TRP A 206 -0.82 -1.71 -4.88
CA TRP A 206 -0.18 -1.73 -6.21
C TRP A 206 -0.43 -0.45 -6.99
N LEU A 207 -1.64 0.07 -6.86
CA LEU A 207 -2.02 1.39 -7.32
C LEU A 207 -1.44 2.54 -6.47
N GLY A 208 -0.58 2.26 -5.48
CA GLY A 208 0.02 3.27 -4.62
C GLY A 208 -0.95 3.98 -3.67
N LYS A 209 -2.13 3.38 -3.40
CA LYS A 209 -3.19 3.94 -2.53
C LYS A 209 -3.01 3.64 -1.03
N ALA A 210 -1.92 2.98 -0.62
CA ALA A 210 -1.59 2.78 0.79
C ALA A 210 -1.32 4.11 1.53
N LYS A 211 -1.70 4.16 2.81
CA LYS A 211 -1.46 5.28 3.72
C LYS A 211 0.03 5.39 4.06
N LYS A 212 0.44 6.59 4.45
CA LYS A 212 1.84 7.00 4.59
C LYS A 212 2.24 7.29 6.03
N GLY A 213 1.29 7.55 6.92
CA GLY A 213 1.60 7.89 8.31
C GLY A 213 0.45 7.70 9.29
N ILE A 214 0.82 7.57 10.56
CA ILE A 214 -0.08 7.56 11.71
C ILE A 214 0.19 8.83 12.52
N ILE A 215 -0.90 9.48 12.92
CA ILE A 215 -0.91 10.55 13.90
C ILE A 215 -1.70 10.04 15.10
N SER A 216 -1.01 9.85 16.22
CA SER A 216 -1.59 9.28 17.44
C SER A 216 -1.81 10.37 18.48
N ASP A 217 -2.91 10.26 19.21
CA ASP A 217 -3.00 10.85 20.55
C ASP A 217 -2.09 10.08 21.53
N LEU A 218 -1.92 10.63 22.73
CA LEU A 218 -0.99 10.14 23.74
C LEU A 218 -1.71 9.64 25.00
N ASP A 219 -2.43 10.51 25.69
CA ASP A 219 -3.12 10.17 26.94
C ASP A 219 -4.29 9.23 26.67
N ASN A 220 -4.40 8.15 27.44
CA ASN A 220 -5.35 7.05 27.22
C ASN A 220 -5.29 6.37 25.83
N THR A 221 -4.34 6.74 24.97
CA THR A 221 -4.14 6.15 23.64
C THR A 221 -2.79 5.43 23.58
N TYR A 222 -1.68 6.18 23.54
CA TYR A 222 -0.33 5.63 23.53
C TYR A 222 0.10 5.09 24.91
N TRP A 223 -0.45 5.65 25.99
CA TRP A 223 -0.28 5.18 27.36
C TRP A 223 -1.58 5.31 28.20
N PRO A 224 -1.72 4.57 29.31
CA PRO A 224 -2.89 4.65 30.17
C PRO A 224 -2.85 5.86 31.11
N GLY A 225 -3.87 6.70 31.06
CA GLY A 225 -4.02 7.89 31.92
C GLY A 225 -3.44 9.17 31.31
N ILE A 226 -3.57 10.25 32.08
CA ILE A 226 -3.12 11.60 31.71
C ILE A 226 -1.76 11.87 32.34
N ILE A 227 -0.75 12.11 31.51
CA ILE A 227 0.63 12.32 31.97
C ILE A 227 0.79 13.62 32.76
N GLY A 228 0.04 14.67 32.40
CA GLY A 228 0.05 15.95 33.13
C GLY A 228 -0.38 15.82 34.59
N ASP A 229 -1.29 14.89 34.88
CA ASP A 229 -1.82 14.67 36.23
C ASP A 229 -0.95 13.71 37.05
N LYS A 230 -0.42 12.66 36.40
CA LYS A 230 0.21 11.52 37.09
C LYS A 230 1.74 11.51 37.04
N GLY A 231 2.34 12.26 36.11
CA GLY A 231 3.78 12.21 35.84
C GLY A 231 4.24 10.93 35.13
N ALA A 232 5.42 10.94 34.51
CA ALA A 232 5.90 9.81 33.70
C ALA A 232 6.14 8.54 34.52
N GLU A 233 6.60 8.66 35.78
CA GLU A 233 6.89 7.50 36.62
C GLU A 233 5.64 6.65 36.88
N MET A 234 4.52 7.29 37.22
CA MET A 234 3.26 6.60 37.46
C MET A 234 2.67 6.06 36.15
N ILE A 235 2.79 6.78 35.03
CA ILE A 235 2.40 6.27 33.71
C ILE A 235 3.21 5.01 33.36
N GLN A 236 4.52 5.02 33.58
CA GLN A 236 5.40 3.88 33.35
C GLN A 236 5.03 2.69 34.22
N ALA A 237 4.71 2.92 35.51
CA ALA A 237 4.23 1.88 36.41
C ALA A 237 2.89 1.28 35.92
N ASN A 238 1.93 2.13 35.56
CA ASN A 238 0.64 1.71 35.02
C ASN A 238 0.79 0.91 33.72
N LEU A 239 1.71 1.30 32.83
CA LEU A 239 1.99 0.58 31.58
C LEU A 239 2.38 -0.89 31.83
N GLN A 240 3.01 -1.22 32.96
CA GLN A 240 3.40 -2.59 33.28
C GLN A 240 2.25 -3.45 33.79
N GLU A 241 1.12 -2.85 34.18
CA GLU A 241 -0.04 -3.60 34.65
C GLU A 241 -0.71 -4.39 33.52
N ARG A 242 -1.17 -5.61 33.83
CA ARG A 242 -1.81 -6.50 32.86
C ARG A 242 -3.03 -5.88 32.18
N LYS A 243 -3.81 -5.07 32.90
CA LYS A 243 -5.01 -4.40 32.36
C LYS A 243 -4.69 -3.36 31.27
N ASN A 244 -3.44 -2.92 31.18
CA ASN A 244 -2.96 -1.92 30.23
C ASN A 244 -2.11 -2.55 29.11
N SER A 245 -2.17 -3.87 28.93
CA SER A 245 -1.36 -4.59 27.92
C SER A 245 -1.59 -4.08 26.51
N ASN A 246 -2.79 -3.61 26.17
CA ASN A 246 -3.10 -3.17 24.81
C ASN A 246 -2.39 -1.87 24.44
N HIS A 247 -2.05 -1.00 25.39
CA HIS A 247 -1.17 0.15 25.13
C HIS A 247 0.22 -0.33 24.71
N ARG A 248 0.77 -1.34 25.39
CA ARG A 248 2.08 -1.93 25.03
C ARG A 248 2.04 -2.66 23.69
N ILE A 249 0.94 -3.34 23.37
CA ILE A 249 0.74 -3.95 22.04
C ILE A 249 0.69 -2.86 20.98
N TYR A 250 -0.03 -1.76 21.24
CA TYR A 250 -0.10 -0.60 20.35
C TYR A 250 1.27 0.04 20.12
N GLN A 251 2.05 0.29 21.18
CA GLN A 251 3.44 0.77 21.06
C GLN A 251 4.30 -0.15 20.20
N LYS A 252 4.24 -1.48 20.41
CA LYS A 252 4.97 -2.45 19.59
C LYS A 252 4.49 -2.47 18.13
N HIS A 253 3.19 -2.29 17.90
CA HIS A 253 2.62 -2.23 16.57
C HIS A 253 3.12 -0.99 15.81
N LEU A 254 3.07 0.20 16.44
CA LEU A 254 3.63 1.43 15.86
C LEU A 254 5.12 1.28 15.54
N LYS A 255 5.92 0.66 16.41
CA LYS A 255 7.34 0.39 16.13
C LYS A 255 7.57 -0.47 14.90
N LYS A 256 6.75 -1.51 14.70
CA LYS A 256 6.84 -2.35 13.50
C LYS A 256 6.49 -1.58 12.22
N LEU A 257 5.47 -0.72 12.29
CA LEU A 257 5.09 0.14 11.17
C LEU A 257 6.14 1.23 10.89
N GLU A 258 6.73 1.81 11.94
CA GLU A 258 7.83 2.79 11.84
C GLU A 258 9.05 2.16 11.15
N ALA A 259 9.45 0.96 11.58
CA ALA A 259 10.54 0.21 10.96
C ALA A 259 10.22 -0.18 9.50
N ALA A 260 8.94 -0.27 9.14
CA ALA A 260 8.49 -0.42 7.76
C ALA A 260 8.42 0.93 7.01
N GLY A 261 8.85 2.05 7.56
CA GLY A 261 8.89 3.35 6.89
C GLY A 261 7.58 4.13 6.88
N ILE A 262 6.63 3.77 7.76
CA ILE A 262 5.42 4.57 8.01
C ILE A 262 5.78 5.74 8.92
N PHE A 263 5.35 6.94 8.55
CA PHE A 263 5.59 8.13 9.35
C PHE A 263 4.80 8.09 10.66
N MET A 264 5.44 8.52 11.75
CA MET A 264 4.84 8.56 13.08
C MET A 264 4.91 9.98 13.65
N ALA A 265 3.76 10.50 14.06
CA ALA A 265 3.63 11.76 14.79
C ALA A 265 2.65 11.66 15.95
N ALA A 266 2.81 12.56 16.91
CA ALA A 266 1.89 12.73 18.03
C ALA A 266 1.12 14.04 17.88
N ALA A 267 -0.18 14.01 18.16
CA ALA A 267 -1.03 15.20 18.27
C ALA A 267 -1.92 15.06 19.50
N SER A 268 -1.60 15.78 20.57
CA SER A 268 -2.26 15.62 21.86
C SER A 268 -2.54 16.95 22.54
N LYS A 269 -3.69 17.04 23.22
CA LYS A 269 -4.14 18.24 23.94
C LYS A 269 -3.43 18.32 25.28
N ASN A 270 -2.24 18.89 25.24
CA ASN A 270 -1.31 18.92 26.35
C ASN A 270 -0.43 20.18 26.27
N ASP A 271 0.09 20.63 27.41
CA ASP A 271 1.08 21.70 27.41
C ASP A 271 2.41 21.21 26.83
N ALA A 272 3.13 22.09 26.12
CA ALA A 272 4.40 21.73 25.48
C ALA A 272 5.47 21.23 26.48
N SER A 273 5.35 21.61 27.76
CA SER A 273 6.21 21.15 28.86
C SER A 273 6.16 19.62 29.06
N ILE A 274 5.05 18.98 28.71
CA ILE A 274 4.87 17.51 28.80
C ILE A 274 5.86 16.77 27.92
N SER A 275 6.37 17.39 26.85
CA SER A 275 7.40 16.79 25.99
C SER A 275 8.61 16.29 26.80
N THR A 276 9.07 17.08 27.78
CA THR A 276 10.22 16.72 28.61
C THR A 276 9.91 15.54 29.53
N GLU A 277 8.69 15.48 30.06
CA GLU A 277 8.24 14.40 30.93
C GLU A 277 8.04 13.10 30.13
N ALA A 278 7.38 13.18 28.98
CA ALA A 278 7.14 12.07 28.08
C ALA A 278 8.44 11.45 27.52
N LYS A 279 9.52 12.23 27.40
CA LYS A 279 10.85 11.71 27.04
C LYS A 279 11.43 10.70 28.03
N LYS A 280 10.94 10.70 29.28
CA LYS A 280 11.30 9.67 30.28
C LYS A 280 10.65 8.32 29.98
N LEU A 281 9.59 8.31 29.17
CA LEU A 281 8.97 7.08 28.67
C LEU A 281 9.78 6.58 27.48
N ALA A 282 10.16 5.30 27.53
CA ALA A 282 10.98 4.68 26.49
C ALA A 282 10.36 4.89 25.11
N ASP A 283 11.23 5.15 24.13
CA ASP A 283 10.92 5.24 22.70
C ASP A 283 10.00 6.39 22.27
N PHE A 284 9.47 7.23 23.17
CA PHE A 284 8.58 8.34 22.78
C PHE A 284 9.23 9.31 21.78
N ASP A 285 10.42 9.80 22.11
CA ASP A 285 11.13 10.78 21.28
C ASP A 285 11.64 10.17 19.98
N TRP A 286 12.08 8.90 20.07
CA TRP A 286 12.55 8.13 18.93
C TRP A 286 11.41 7.71 17.99
N LEU A 287 10.21 7.41 18.48
CA LEU A 287 9.11 6.95 17.63
C LEU A 287 8.49 8.14 16.88
N PHE A 288 8.12 9.20 17.60
CA PHE A 288 7.38 10.31 17.00
C PHE A 288 8.30 11.40 16.45
N SER A 289 8.40 11.45 15.11
CA SER A 289 9.21 12.43 14.38
C SER A 289 8.70 13.87 14.53
N LEU A 290 7.38 14.05 14.62
CA LEU A 290 6.73 15.34 14.85
C LEU A 290 5.78 15.21 16.03
N LYS A 291 5.67 16.29 16.82
CA LYS A 291 4.86 16.34 18.03
C LYS A 291 4.12 17.67 18.07
N GLN A 292 2.79 17.62 18.04
CA GLN A 292 1.92 18.75 18.29
C GLN A 292 1.32 18.60 19.68
N LEU A 293 1.93 19.25 20.66
CA LEU A 293 1.50 19.25 22.07
C LEU A 293 1.01 20.67 22.38
N ASN A 294 -0.28 20.89 22.15
CA ASN A 294 -0.93 22.18 22.32
C ASN A 294 -2.45 21.99 22.43
N TRP A 295 -3.18 23.07 22.73
CA TRP A 295 -4.63 23.06 22.90
C TRP A 295 -5.41 23.39 21.61
N LEU A 296 -4.75 23.39 20.44
CA LEU A 296 -5.42 23.62 19.16
C LEU A 296 -6.32 22.44 18.77
N PRO A 297 -7.30 22.64 17.88
CA PRO A 297 -8.08 21.56 17.28
C PRO A 297 -7.18 20.46 16.70
N LYS A 298 -7.62 19.19 16.79
CA LYS A 298 -6.83 18.05 16.32
C LYS A 298 -6.74 18.05 14.79
N SER A 299 -7.77 18.54 14.10
CA SER A 299 -7.75 18.78 12.64
C SER A 299 -6.64 19.75 12.20
N ASP A 300 -6.43 20.86 12.92
CA ASP A 300 -5.37 21.83 12.64
C ASP A 300 -3.99 21.20 12.84
N ASN A 301 -3.81 20.46 13.94
CA ASN A 301 -2.58 19.75 14.24
C ASN A 301 -2.27 18.67 13.17
N LEU A 302 -3.29 17.94 12.72
CA LEU A 302 -3.17 16.96 11.63
C LEU A 302 -2.71 17.63 10.34
N GLN A 303 -3.33 18.74 9.93
CA GLN A 303 -2.94 19.50 8.75
C GLN A 303 -1.51 20.04 8.85
N ALA A 304 -1.12 20.57 10.02
CA ALA A 304 0.23 21.07 10.26
C ALA A 304 1.27 19.95 10.14
N ILE A 305 1.00 18.76 10.69
CA ILE A 305 1.86 17.58 10.58
C ILE A 305 1.97 17.13 9.12
N ALA A 306 0.83 16.97 8.43
CA ALA A 306 0.79 16.55 7.04
C ALA A 306 1.56 17.52 6.12
N LYS A 307 1.44 18.82 6.36
CA LYS A 307 2.20 19.87 5.67
C LYS A 307 3.71 19.72 5.87
N LYS A 308 4.16 19.49 7.12
CA LYS A 308 5.60 19.27 7.41
C LYS A 308 6.15 18.01 6.75
N TRP A 309 5.39 16.91 6.74
CA TRP A 309 5.76 15.70 6.02
C TRP A 309 5.64 15.82 4.49
N ASN A 310 5.06 16.91 4.00
CA ASN A 310 4.71 17.11 2.59
C ASN A 310 3.87 15.95 2.01
N ILE A 311 2.86 15.51 2.78
CA ILE A 311 1.90 14.49 2.37
C ILE A 311 0.48 15.03 2.44
N ASN A 312 -0.44 14.41 1.69
CA ASN A 312 -1.85 14.76 1.78
C ASN A 312 -2.40 14.28 3.15
N PRO A 313 -3.17 15.10 3.89
CA PRO A 313 -3.86 14.67 5.11
C PRO A 313 -4.62 13.34 4.98
N ARG A 314 -5.30 13.12 3.85
CA ARG A 314 -6.04 11.88 3.55
C ARG A 314 -5.16 10.64 3.40
N ASP A 315 -3.85 10.81 3.22
CA ASP A 315 -2.86 9.73 3.22
C ASP A 315 -2.39 9.37 4.65
N THR A 316 -2.95 9.97 5.70
CA THR A 316 -2.66 9.66 7.10
C THR A 316 -3.86 9.04 7.81
N ILE A 317 -3.61 8.40 8.94
CA ILE A 317 -4.66 7.95 9.87
C ILE A 317 -4.48 8.70 11.18
N PHE A 318 -5.59 9.18 11.74
CA PHE A 318 -5.63 9.70 13.11
C PHE A 318 -6.14 8.64 14.09
N ILE A 319 -5.47 8.45 15.23
CA ILE A 319 -5.86 7.49 16.26
C ILE A 319 -6.01 8.22 17.60
N ASP A 320 -7.18 8.11 18.23
CA ASP A 320 -7.52 8.80 19.49
C ASP A 320 -8.53 7.95 20.29
N ASP A 321 -8.49 8.01 21.62
CA ASP A 321 -9.52 7.41 22.49
C ASP A 321 -10.77 8.29 22.58
N ASN A 322 -10.65 9.59 22.31
CA ASN A 322 -11.76 10.51 22.40
C ASN A 322 -12.54 10.62 21.08
N GLN A 323 -13.70 9.99 21.02
CA GLN A 323 -14.59 10.04 19.85
C GLN A 323 -15.00 11.46 19.42
N ARG A 324 -15.03 12.43 20.34
CA ARG A 324 -15.35 13.83 20.00
C ARG A 324 -14.25 14.46 19.14
N GLU A 325 -13.00 14.15 19.43
CA GLU A 325 -11.85 14.61 18.64
C GLU A 325 -11.86 13.97 17.24
N LEU A 326 -12.20 12.68 17.15
CA LEU A 326 -12.35 12.01 15.85
C LEU A 326 -13.48 12.61 15.02
N ALA A 327 -14.61 12.94 15.65
CA ALA A 327 -15.74 13.59 14.99
C ALA A 327 -15.39 15.02 14.53
N GLU A 328 -14.62 15.77 15.32
CA GLU A 328 -14.10 17.09 14.94
C GLU A 328 -13.24 17.00 13.68
N ILE A 329 -12.29 16.06 13.63
CA ILE A 329 -11.44 15.85 12.46
C ILE A 329 -12.27 15.58 11.20
N LYS A 330 -13.28 14.71 11.28
CA LYS A 330 -14.14 14.38 10.14
C LYS A 330 -15.01 15.55 9.71
N ALA A 331 -15.57 16.31 10.66
CA ALA A 331 -16.36 17.49 10.36
C ALA A 331 -15.55 18.55 9.61
N THR A 332 -14.27 18.70 9.98
CA THR A 332 -13.36 19.71 9.39
C THR A 332 -12.71 19.24 8.08
N LEU A 333 -12.28 17.97 8.00
CA LEU A 333 -11.49 17.45 6.86
C LEU A 333 -12.26 16.56 5.89
N GLY A 334 -13.50 16.18 6.23
CA GLY A 334 -14.36 15.28 5.46
C GLY A 334 -14.45 13.87 6.05
N GLU A 335 -15.58 13.19 5.81
CA GLU A 335 -15.85 11.82 6.30
C GLU A 335 -14.87 10.78 5.76
N GLU A 336 -14.24 11.05 4.62
CA GLU A 336 -13.23 10.19 4.02
C GLU A 336 -11.86 10.25 4.71
N GLN A 337 -11.63 11.20 5.62
CA GLN A 337 -10.41 11.26 6.42
C GLN A 337 -10.33 10.04 7.34
N PRO A 338 -9.29 9.19 7.22
CA PRO A 338 -9.18 8.01 8.07
C PRO A 338 -8.95 8.38 9.54
N THR A 339 -9.87 7.95 10.40
CA THR A 339 -9.80 8.08 11.85
C THR A 339 -10.14 6.75 12.51
N LEU A 340 -9.42 6.34 13.54
CA LEU A 340 -9.69 5.12 14.31
C LEU A 340 -9.80 5.43 15.80
N HIS A 341 -10.75 4.76 16.46
CA HIS A 341 -10.99 4.92 17.88
C HIS A 341 -10.15 3.93 18.68
N TYR A 342 -9.31 4.44 19.58
CA TYR A 342 -8.58 3.63 20.54
C TYR A 342 -9.46 3.35 21.76
N ASN A 343 -10.05 2.16 21.83
CA ASN A 343 -10.92 1.75 22.94
C ASN A 343 -10.22 0.83 23.95
N ASN A 344 -8.89 0.72 23.92
CA ASN A 344 -8.11 -0.23 24.70
C ASN A 344 -8.55 -1.70 24.48
N GLN A 345 -9.00 -2.07 23.27
CA GLN A 345 -9.31 -3.44 22.83
C GLN A 345 -8.49 -3.84 21.61
N LEU A 346 -8.66 -5.08 21.13
CA LEU A 346 -7.93 -5.59 19.97
C LEU A 346 -8.48 -5.08 18.62
N ASP A 347 -9.70 -4.54 18.62
CA ASP A 347 -10.41 -4.11 17.41
C ASP A 347 -9.62 -3.12 16.55
N LEU A 348 -8.85 -2.23 17.17
CA LEU A 348 -7.99 -1.29 16.45
C LEU A 348 -7.02 -2.01 15.51
N PHE A 349 -6.44 -3.13 15.95
CA PHE A 349 -5.46 -3.88 15.15
C PHE A 349 -6.15 -4.55 13.97
N TYR A 350 -7.35 -5.11 14.18
CA TYR A 350 -8.16 -5.68 13.11
C TYR A 350 -8.58 -4.61 12.09
N GLU A 351 -8.94 -3.41 12.55
CA GLU A 351 -9.27 -2.31 11.65
C GLU A 351 -8.07 -1.83 10.84
N LEU A 352 -6.88 -1.73 11.44
CA LEU A 352 -5.66 -1.35 10.74
C LEU A 352 -5.31 -2.36 9.64
N GLU A 353 -5.41 -3.65 9.94
CA GLU A 353 -5.12 -4.76 9.03
C GLU A 353 -6.15 -4.87 7.91
N TRP A 354 -7.43 -5.06 8.26
CA TRP A 354 -8.46 -5.39 7.26
C TRP A 354 -8.90 -4.19 6.41
N ARG A 355 -8.60 -2.96 6.82
CA ARG A 355 -8.73 -1.79 5.92
C ARG A 355 -7.53 -1.61 4.99
N GLY A 356 -6.45 -2.37 5.18
CA GLY A 356 -5.30 -2.39 4.28
C GLY A 356 -4.51 -1.11 4.25
N TYR A 357 -4.58 -0.30 5.32
CA TYR A 357 -4.02 1.05 5.27
C TYR A 357 -2.50 1.04 5.04
N PHE A 358 -1.80 0.04 5.53
CA PHE A 358 -0.34 -0.06 5.44
C PHE A 358 0.13 -1.28 4.66
N GLU A 359 -0.74 -1.82 3.79
CA GLU A 359 -0.39 -2.92 2.90
C GLU A 359 0.82 -2.53 2.02
N LYS A 360 1.79 -3.44 1.92
CA LYS A 360 3.05 -3.19 1.21
C LYS A 360 3.32 -4.28 0.19
N ILE A 361 3.73 -3.84 -0.99
CA ILE A 361 4.09 -4.72 -2.12
C ILE A 361 5.57 -5.03 -2.16
N SER A 362 6.39 -4.13 -1.62
CA SER A 362 7.82 -4.32 -1.43
C SER A 362 8.28 -3.50 -0.22
N LEU A 363 9.29 -4.02 0.47
CA LEU A 363 9.99 -3.33 1.55
C LEU A 363 11.39 -3.00 1.04
N THR A 364 11.74 -1.71 1.00
CA THR A 364 13.06 -1.26 0.56
C THR A 364 13.85 -0.71 1.73
N GLU A 365 15.19 -0.75 1.65
CA GLU A 365 16.06 -0.10 2.62
C GLU A 365 15.80 1.42 2.68
N THR A 366 15.45 2.04 1.56
CA THR A 366 15.05 3.47 1.51
C THR A 366 13.77 3.76 2.31
N ASP A 367 12.84 2.80 2.37
CA ASP A 367 11.65 2.95 3.21
C ASP A 367 12.03 2.89 4.69
N LYS A 368 12.93 1.98 5.09
CA LYS A 368 13.41 1.85 6.49
C LYS A 368 14.16 3.09 6.97
N ALA A 369 14.96 3.71 6.11
CA ALA A 369 15.75 4.90 6.45
C ALA A 369 14.91 6.20 6.49
N ARG A 370 13.70 6.19 5.92
CA ARG A 370 12.90 7.38 5.63
C ARG A 370 12.65 8.29 6.84
N ASN A 371 12.23 7.71 7.96
CA ASN A 371 11.92 8.49 9.16
C ASN A 371 13.15 9.13 9.78
N ASN A 372 14.29 8.43 9.76
CA ASN A 372 15.56 8.95 10.27
C ASN A 372 16.10 10.07 9.39
N ASN A 373 16.02 9.94 8.06
CA ASN A 373 16.41 11.01 7.13
C ASN A 373 15.59 12.27 7.36
N PHE A 374 14.25 12.13 7.50
CA PHE A 374 13.37 13.27 7.77
C PHE A 374 13.77 14.02 9.05
N LYS A 375 14.05 13.28 10.14
CA LYS A 375 14.47 13.90 11.41
C LYS A 375 15.80 14.65 11.29
N LYS A 376 16.78 14.10 10.56
CA LYS A 376 18.06 14.77 10.32
C LYS A 376 17.86 16.08 9.56
N ILE A 377 17.04 16.05 8.51
CA ILE A 377 16.72 17.23 7.69
C ILE A 377 16.03 18.31 8.54
N GLU A 378 15.03 17.97 9.35
CA GLU A 378 14.34 18.93 10.23
C GLU A 378 15.30 19.55 11.28
N ALA A 379 16.19 18.75 11.86
CA ALA A 379 17.15 19.24 12.84
C ALA A 379 18.14 20.25 12.24
N GLU A 380 18.58 20.04 10.99
CA GLU A 380 19.47 20.97 10.30
C GLU A 380 18.76 22.20 9.73
N LEU A 381 17.51 22.06 9.27
CA LEU A 381 16.68 23.21 8.87
C LEU A 381 16.43 24.14 10.04
N ALA A 382 16.20 23.60 11.24
CA ALA A 382 16.02 24.39 12.45
C ALA A 382 17.28 25.16 12.90
N SER A 383 18.47 24.73 12.48
CA SER A 383 19.74 25.37 12.81
C SER A 383 20.29 26.29 11.71
N SER A 384 19.70 26.26 10.50
CA SER A 384 20.12 27.12 9.39
C SER A 384 19.40 28.47 9.38
N THR A 385 20.15 29.55 9.13
CA THR A 385 19.62 30.91 8.98
C THR A 385 19.29 31.29 7.52
N ASP A 386 19.76 30.50 6.54
CA ASP A 386 19.51 30.72 5.11
C ASP A 386 19.26 29.38 4.36
N LEU A 387 18.10 29.29 3.71
CA LEU A 387 17.69 28.13 2.93
C LEU A 387 18.60 27.89 1.71
N THR A 388 19.09 28.96 1.07
CA THR A 388 19.91 28.85 -0.13
C THR A 388 21.28 28.27 0.20
N SER A 389 21.93 28.82 1.24
CA SER A 389 23.19 28.29 1.77
C SER A 389 23.04 26.85 2.26
N PHE A 390 21.91 26.51 2.89
CA PHE A 390 21.62 25.13 3.30
C PHE A 390 21.54 24.18 2.09
N LEU A 391 20.77 24.52 1.05
CA LEU A 391 20.65 23.69 -0.16
C LEU A 391 21.99 23.49 -0.87
N GLN A 392 22.84 24.52 -0.92
CA GLN A 392 24.20 24.39 -1.47
C GLN A 392 25.08 23.47 -0.60
N SER A 393 24.91 23.53 0.73
CA SER A 393 25.64 22.67 1.66
C SER A 393 25.30 21.19 1.53
N LEU A 394 24.15 20.84 0.93
CA LEU A 394 23.71 19.45 0.81
C LEU A 394 24.60 18.64 -0.14
N GLN A 395 25.31 19.29 -1.05
CA GLN A 395 26.14 18.63 -2.08
C GLN A 395 25.34 17.58 -2.85
N ILE A 396 24.23 18.03 -3.46
CA ILE A 396 23.30 17.16 -4.17
C ILE A 396 23.97 16.53 -5.39
N GLU A 397 23.94 15.21 -5.43
CA GLU A 397 24.35 14.38 -6.56
C GLU A 397 23.11 13.69 -7.16
N LEU A 398 22.96 13.83 -8.47
CA LEU A 398 21.90 13.16 -9.24
C LEU A 398 22.53 12.13 -10.18
N THR A 399 22.09 10.89 -10.05
CA THR A 399 22.48 9.81 -10.96
C THR A 399 21.33 9.54 -11.92
N TYR A 400 21.63 9.50 -13.22
CA TYR A 400 20.66 9.25 -14.27
C TYR A 400 20.89 7.83 -14.80
N GLU A 401 19.86 7.00 -14.70
CA GLU A 401 19.95 5.57 -14.99
C GLU A 401 18.87 5.19 -16.00
N ALA A 402 19.22 4.32 -16.94
CA ALA A 402 18.22 3.71 -17.83
C ALA A 402 17.30 2.78 -17.04
N PHE A 403 16.08 2.57 -17.54
CA PHE A 403 15.21 1.53 -17.02
C PHE A 403 15.83 0.14 -17.21
N THR A 404 15.80 -0.66 -16.15
CA THR A 404 16.34 -2.02 -16.12
C THR A 404 15.51 -2.87 -15.16
N GLU A 405 15.62 -4.20 -15.26
CA GLU A 405 14.97 -5.13 -14.32
C GLU A 405 15.33 -4.83 -12.85
N ALA A 406 16.53 -4.32 -12.59
CA ALA A 406 17.00 -3.99 -11.23
C ALA A 406 16.27 -2.78 -10.60
N ASN A 407 15.81 -1.83 -11.41
CA ASN A 407 15.15 -0.61 -10.93
C ASN A 407 13.66 -0.53 -11.23
N GLU A 408 13.14 -1.50 -11.96
CA GLU A 408 11.79 -1.59 -12.49
C GLU A 408 10.69 -1.42 -11.43
N ALA A 409 10.73 -2.23 -10.36
CA ALA A 409 9.71 -2.18 -9.31
C ALA A 409 9.63 -0.78 -8.68
N ARG A 410 10.76 -0.09 -8.55
CA ARG A 410 10.82 1.26 -7.99
C ARG A 410 10.33 2.31 -8.99
N VAL A 411 10.64 2.14 -10.27
CA VAL A 411 10.13 2.99 -11.36
C VAL A 411 8.61 2.93 -11.43
N ILE A 412 8.03 1.72 -11.51
CA ILE A 412 6.56 1.52 -11.54
C ILE A 412 5.92 2.08 -10.27
N GLN A 413 6.50 1.79 -9.10
CA GLN A 413 5.98 2.29 -7.83
C GLN A 413 5.97 3.84 -7.80
N LEU A 414 7.03 4.50 -8.29
CA LEU A 414 7.08 5.95 -8.29
C LEU A 414 6.09 6.56 -9.29
N LEU A 415 5.93 5.97 -10.47
CA LEU A 415 4.95 6.38 -11.49
C LEU A 415 3.53 6.35 -10.94
N ASN A 416 3.15 5.26 -10.28
CA ASN A 416 1.77 5.07 -9.79
C ASN A 416 1.49 5.78 -8.45
N LYS A 417 2.48 5.93 -7.57
CA LYS A 417 2.30 6.55 -6.23
C LYS A 417 2.38 8.08 -6.25
N THR A 418 3.01 8.66 -7.26
CA THR A 418 3.26 10.10 -7.32
C THR A 418 2.06 10.84 -7.87
N ASN A 419 1.49 11.70 -7.02
CA ASN A 419 0.30 12.44 -7.38
C ASN A 419 0.54 13.94 -7.64
N GLN A 420 1.39 14.58 -6.84
CA GLN A 420 1.56 16.04 -6.81
C GLN A 420 2.36 16.58 -8.00
N PHE A 421 3.45 15.91 -8.34
CA PHE A 421 4.27 16.21 -9.50
C PHE A 421 4.15 15.04 -10.48
N ASN A 422 3.07 15.02 -11.25
CA ASN A 422 2.75 14.04 -12.28
C ASN A 422 1.99 14.75 -13.39
N ASN A 423 2.50 14.68 -14.61
CA ASN A 423 2.03 15.49 -15.74
C ASN A 423 0.70 15.03 -16.35
N ASN A 424 0.32 13.74 -16.27
CA ASN A 424 -0.89 13.25 -16.96
C ASN A 424 -1.64 12.07 -16.30
N LYS A 425 -1.23 11.61 -15.11
CA LYS A 425 -1.94 10.61 -14.28
C LYS A 425 -2.27 9.29 -14.96
N THR A 426 -1.42 8.86 -15.88
CA THR A 426 -1.46 7.52 -16.45
C THR A 426 -1.04 6.46 -15.43
N ILE A 427 -1.66 5.31 -15.53
CA ILE A 427 -1.32 4.13 -14.73
C ILE A 427 -0.36 3.26 -15.53
N PHE A 428 0.68 2.78 -14.86
CA PHE A 428 1.74 1.99 -15.47
C PHE A 428 1.77 0.57 -14.93
N THR A 429 1.84 -0.36 -15.87
CA THR A 429 2.19 -1.77 -15.64
C THR A 429 3.54 -2.04 -16.31
N LEU A 430 4.17 -3.15 -15.96
CA LEU A 430 5.46 -3.51 -16.55
C LEU A 430 5.34 -3.72 -18.07
N SER A 431 4.33 -4.47 -18.51
CA SER A 431 4.05 -4.66 -19.93
C SER A 431 3.89 -3.34 -20.68
N LYS A 432 3.25 -2.33 -20.07
CA LYS A 432 3.12 -1.00 -20.65
C LYS A 432 4.45 -0.27 -20.78
N LEU A 433 5.34 -0.36 -19.78
CA LEU A 433 6.68 0.24 -19.87
C LEU A 433 7.52 -0.42 -20.97
N LYS A 434 7.52 -1.75 -21.05
CA LYS A 434 8.23 -2.49 -22.11
C LYS A 434 7.69 -2.15 -23.51
N ALA A 435 6.37 -1.99 -23.65
CA ALA A 435 5.77 -1.54 -24.91
C ALA A 435 6.25 -0.14 -25.31
N LEU A 436 6.33 0.80 -24.35
CA LEU A 436 6.86 2.14 -24.62
C LEU A 436 8.34 2.12 -25.04
N GLU A 437 9.18 1.27 -24.44
CA GLU A 437 10.56 1.07 -24.89
C GLU A 437 10.63 0.48 -26.29
N ALA A 438 9.77 -0.49 -26.63
CA ALA A 438 9.70 -1.08 -27.96
C ALA A 438 9.24 -0.07 -29.04
N GLU A 439 8.46 0.94 -28.66
CA GLU A 439 8.10 2.09 -29.51
C GLU A 439 9.24 3.11 -29.68
N GLY A 440 10.38 2.91 -29.01
CA GLY A 440 11.55 3.79 -29.10
C GLY A 440 11.61 4.90 -28.04
N LYS A 441 10.72 4.89 -27.04
CA LYS A 441 10.75 5.86 -25.93
C LYS A 441 11.85 5.48 -24.95
N LYS A 442 12.53 6.50 -24.40
CA LYS A 442 13.53 6.34 -23.33
C LYS A 442 12.87 6.53 -21.98
N ILE A 443 13.17 5.63 -21.04
CA ILE A 443 12.77 5.74 -19.64
C ILE A 443 14.02 6.02 -18.81
N THR A 444 14.10 7.20 -18.22
CA THR A 444 15.20 7.62 -17.35
C THR A 444 14.73 7.71 -15.91
N ALA A 445 15.32 6.88 -15.05
CA ALA A 445 15.20 6.98 -13.61
C ALA A 445 16.28 7.93 -13.08
N VAL A 446 15.91 8.77 -12.10
CA VAL A 446 16.84 9.71 -11.49
C VAL A 446 16.92 9.44 -10.00
N SER A 447 18.11 9.06 -9.55
CA SER A 447 18.44 8.80 -8.16
C SER A 447 19.05 10.04 -7.51
N TYR A 448 18.77 10.24 -6.22
CA TYR A 448 19.24 11.39 -5.45
C TYR A 448 20.08 10.96 -4.25
N ARG A 449 21.22 11.63 -4.10
CA ARG A 449 22.10 11.54 -2.93
C ARG A 449 22.49 12.93 -2.46
N ASP A 450 22.53 13.11 -1.15
CA ASP A 450 23.14 14.27 -0.50
C ASP A 450 23.96 13.84 0.72
N ARG A 451 24.56 14.80 1.44
CA ARG A 451 25.36 14.51 2.64
C ARG A 451 24.56 13.92 3.81
N LEU A 452 23.23 14.03 3.80
CA LEU A 452 22.33 13.53 4.85
C LEU A 452 21.87 12.10 4.57
N GLY A 453 21.84 11.71 3.30
CA GLY A 453 21.60 10.34 2.89
C GLY A 453 21.24 10.18 1.42
N GLU A 454 20.95 8.94 1.06
CA GLU A 454 20.45 8.55 -0.25
C GLU A 454 18.93 8.40 -0.19
N GLU A 455 18.21 8.98 -1.15
CA GLU A 455 16.74 8.88 -1.27
C GLU A 455 16.30 7.89 -2.36
N GLY A 456 17.27 7.25 -3.03
CA GLY A 456 17.05 6.37 -4.17
C GLY A 456 16.42 7.08 -5.36
N ILE A 457 15.64 6.36 -6.17
CA ILE A 457 14.94 6.93 -7.33
C ILE A 457 13.88 7.93 -6.85
N ILE A 458 14.07 9.19 -7.21
CA ILE A 458 13.18 10.31 -6.86
C ILE A 458 12.41 10.87 -8.06
N SER A 459 12.77 10.52 -9.29
CA SER A 459 12.08 10.97 -10.49
C SER A 459 12.16 9.91 -11.57
N VAL A 460 11.13 9.84 -12.40
CA VAL A 460 11.13 9.05 -13.64
C VAL A 460 10.63 9.95 -14.76
N VAL A 461 11.34 9.94 -15.88
CA VAL A 461 10.95 10.66 -17.09
C VAL A 461 10.91 9.69 -18.26
N ILE A 462 9.80 9.72 -19.00
CA ILE A 462 9.61 8.97 -20.25
C ILE A 462 9.57 9.99 -21.38
N HIS A 463 10.50 9.88 -22.31
CA HIS A 463 10.73 10.89 -23.34
C HIS A 463 11.27 10.30 -24.65
N ASP A 464 11.16 11.08 -25.72
CA ASP A 464 11.75 10.75 -27.03
C ASP A 464 13.23 11.21 -27.11
N GLU A 465 13.90 10.88 -28.22
CA GLU A 465 15.26 11.37 -28.50
C GLU A 465 15.30 12.87 -28.83
N THR A 466 14.26 13.37 -29.52
CA THR A 466 14.02 14.80 -29.73
C THR A 466 13.11 15.30 -28.63
N PRO A 467 13.43 16.39 -27.90
CA PRO A 467 13.01 16.53 -26.50
C PRO A 467 11.50 16.78 -26.35
N ARG A 468 10.75 15.68 -26.34
CA ARG A 468 9.36 15.60 -25.92
C ARG A 468 9.28 14.68 -24.71
N ILE A 469 8.72 15.19 -23.64
CA ILE A 469 8.43 14.43 -22.43
C ILE A 469 6.96 13.99 -22.48
N HIS A 470 6.76 12.69 -22.48
CA HIS A 470 5.42 12.09 -22.42
C HIS A 470 4.95 11.93 -20.98
N TYR A 471 5.85 11.52 -20.08
CA TYR A 471 5.54 11.26 -18.68
C TYR A 471 6.66 11.76 -17.79
N TRP A 472 6.31 12.47 -16.73
CA TRP A 472 7.26 12.91 -15.72
C TRP A 472 6.61 12.88 -14.34
N VAL A 473 7.18 12.07 -13.47
CA VAL A 473 6.86 12.02 -12.05
C VAL A 473 8.06 12.40 -11.20
N MET A 474 7.81 13.09 -10.09
CA MET A 474 8.84 13.39 -9.10
C MET A 474 8.31 13.27 -7.67
N SER A 475 9.11 12.63 -6.81
CA SER A 475 8.87 12.50 -5.39
C SER A 475 8.81 13.88 -4.73
N CYS A 476 7.81 14.10 -3.88
CA CYS A 476 7.62 15.34 -3.15
C CYS A 476 8.74 15.69 -2.14
N ARG A 477 9.63 14.73 -1.85
CA ARG A 477 10.74 14.92 -0.90
C ARG A 477 11.85 15.83 -1.43
N VAL A 478 11.98 15.93 -2.74
CA VAL A 478 13.04 16.70 -3.41
C VAL A 478 12.55 18.00 -4.04
N PHE A 479 11.28 18.36 -3.84
CA PHE A 479 10.73 19.62 -4.35
C PHE A 479 11.51 20.81 -3.81
N LYS A 480 11.64 21.84 -4.64
CA LYS A 480 12.32 23.11 -4.31
C LYS A 480 13.82 22.94 -3.97
N ARG A 481 14.43 21.81 -4.34
CA ARG A 481 15.88 21.59 -4.25
C ARG A 481 16.62 21.84 -5.58
N GLY A 482 15.91 22.32 -6.61
CA GLY A 482 16.48 22.57 -7.95
C GLY A 482 16.61 21.30 -8.82
N VAL A 483 16.04 20.18 -8.37
CA VAL A 483 16.07 18.90 -9.11
C VAL A 483 15.28 19.01 -10.41
N GLU A 484 14.18 19.77 -10.41
CA GLU A 484 13.36 20.02 -11.60
C GLU A 484 14.17 20.69 -12.72
N GLU A 485 15.04 21.64 -12.36
CA GLU A 485 15.95 22.32 -13.29
C GLU A 485 17.01 21.36 -13.83
N ALA A 486 17.67 20.61 -12.94
CA ALA A 486 18.74 19.71 -13.30
C ALA A 486 18.26 18.64 -14.29
N ILE A 487 17.10 18.03 -14.04
CA ILE A 487 16.50 17.03 -14.92
C ILE A 487 16.10 17.66 -16.26
N SER A 488 15.46 18.83 -16.24
CA SER A 488 15.08 19.53 -17.49
C SER A 488 16.31 19.84 -18.35
N LYS A 489 17.41 20.28 -17.73
CA LYS A 489 18.66 20.56 -18.44
C LYS A 489 19.32 19.29 -18.99
N HIS A 490 19.29 18.19 -18.24
CA HIS A 490 19.84 16.90 -18.66
C HIS A 490 19.10 16.36 -19.89
N ILE A 491 17.77 16.36 -19.86
CA ILE A 491 16.93 15.83 -20.95
C ILE A 491 16.91 16.76 -22.17
N GLY A 492 16.75 18.07 -21.95
CA GLY A 492 16.57 19.04 -23.03
C GLY A 492 17.86 19.61 -23.62
N MET A 493 19.02 19.34 -23.00
CA MET A 493 20.34 19.85 -23.41
C MET A 493 20.38 21.36 -23.75
N GLY A 494 19.51 22.18 -23.14
CA GLY A 494 19.43 23.64 -23.37
C GLY A 494 18.37 24.12 -24.36
N ASN A 495 17.59 23.21 -24.97
CA ASN A 495 16.45 23.54 -25.83
C ASN A 495 15.13 23.61 -25.05
N LYS A 496 14.10 24.24 -25.63
CA LYS A 496 12.72 24.11 -25.16
C LYS A 496 12.22 22.69 -25.43
N ILE A 497 11.68 22.06 -24.40
CA ILE A 497 11.16 20.69 -24.38
C ILE A 497 9.64 20.77 -24.50
N GLN A 498 9.04 19.98 -25.39
CA GLN A 498 7.59 19.81 -25.40
C GLN A 498 7.18 18.83 -24.32
N ILE A 499 6.12 19.11 -23.56
CA ILE A 499 5.64 18.19 -22.52
C ILE A 499 4.15 17.95 -22.64
N ASP A 500 3.75 16.68 -22.63
CA ASP A 500 2.35 16.29 -22.59
C ASP A 500 1.80 16.61 -21.19
N TYR A 501 0.70 17.35 -21.12
CA TYR A 501 0.12 17.76 -19.84
C TYR A 501 -1.41 17.61 -19.84
N ARG A 502 -1.91 16.99 -18.77
CA ARG A 502 -3.34 16.91 -18.44
C ARG A 502 -3.55 17.47 -17.03
N LYS A 503 -4.34 18.54 -16.91
CA LYS A 503 -4.69 19.12 -15.61
C LYS A 503 -5.56 18.15 -14.82
N THR A 504 -5.24 17.99 -13.53
CA THR A 504 -6.05 17.22 -12.56
C THR A 504 -6.07 17.94 -11.22
N ASP A 505 -7.02 17.61 -10.34
CA ASP A 505 -7.09 18.21 -9.00
C ASP A 505 -5.88 17.87 -8.11
N LYS A 506 -5.10 16.88 -8.52
CA LYS A 506 -4.02 16.30 -7.70
C LYS A 506 -2.61 16.72 -8.16
N ASN A 507 -2.44 17.32 -9.34
CA ASN A 507 -1.11 17.66 -9.90
C ASN A 507 -0.76 19.16 -9.83
N HIS A 508 -1.21 19.85 -8.78
CA HIS A 508 -0.99 21.28 -8.61
C HIS A 508 0.50 21.67 -8.61
N TYR A 509 1.40 20.87 -8.02
CA TYR A 509 2.83 21.20 -7.98
C TYR A 509 3.45 21.17 -9.38
N PHE A 510 3.01 20.23 -10.23
CA PHE A 510 3.43 20.20 -11.62
C PHE A 510 2.94 21.46 -12.37
N GLN A 511 1.69 21.86 -12.11
CA GLN A 511 1.12 23.07 -12.68
C GLN A 511 1.90 24.33 -12.25
N ASP A 512 2.21 24.45 -10.97
CA ASP A 512 3.01 25.56 -10.42
C ASP A 512 4.41 25.59 -11.06
N PHE A 513 5.03 24.43 -11.23
CA PHE A 513 6.32 24.31 -11.91
C PHE A 513 6.24 24.76 -13.37
N LEU A 514 5.24 24.33 -14.14
CA LEU A 514 5.04 24.80 -15.52
C LEU A 514 4.87 26.33 -15.62
N GLN A 515 4.26 26.95 -14.61
CA GLN A 515 4.02 28.40 -14.56
C GLN A 515 5.22 29.20 -14.02
N SER A 516 6.16 28.54 -13.35
CA SER A 516 7.38 29.17 -12.84
C SER A 516 8.28 29.67 -13.96
N GLU A 517 9.18 30.62 -13.65
CA GLU A 517 10.20 31.09 -14.59
C GLU A 517 11.03 29.94 -15.18
N LEU A 518 11.34 28.96 -14.33
CA LEU A 518 12.08 27.75 -14.70
C LEU A 518 11.29 26.88 -15.68
N GLY A 519 10.01 26.64 -15.41
CA GLY A 519 9.13 25.88 -16.30
C GLY A 519 8.98 26.56 -17.66
N LYS A 520 8.74 27.87 -17.69
CA LYS A 520 8.62 28.64 -18.94
C LYS A 520 9.91 28.67 -19.76
N LYS A 521 11.06 28.63 -19.08
CA LYS A 521 12.39 28.59 -19.71
C LYS A 521 12.62 27.28 -20.46
N TYR A 522 12.27 26.15 -19.85
CA TYR A 522 12.62 24.82 -20.37
C TYR A 522 11.46 24.07 -21.03
N LEU A 523 10.20 24.35 -20.71
CA LEU A 523 9.05 23.53 -21.08
C LEU A 523 8.01 24.32 -21.89
N THR A 524 7.37 23.63 -22.83
CA THR A 524 6.15 24.08 -23.51
C THR A 524 5.11 22.98 -23.39
N ALA A 525 4.02 23.25 -22.67
CA ALA A 525 2.97 22.25 -22.45
C ALA A 525 2.08 22.11 -23.69
N SER A 526 2.07 20.92 -24.31
CA SER A 526 0.98 20.51 -25.19
C SER A 526 -0.15 19.97 -24.32
N LEU A 527 -1.25 20.72 -24.27
CA LEU A 527 -2.48 20.20 -23.67
C LEU A 527 -2.87 18.96 -24.43
N LEU A 528 -2.91 17.83 -23.73
CA LEU A 528 -3.53 16.63 -24.25
C LEU A 528 -5.01 16.95 -24.43
N THR A 529 -5.42 17.29 -25.65
CA THR A 529 -6.83 17.20 -26.03
C THR A 529 -7.22 15.75 -25.86
N THR A 530 -8.27 15.47 -25.10
CA THR A 530 -8.89 14.15 -25.06
C THR A 530 -9.32 13.81 -26.48
N SER A 531 -8.41 13.20 -27.24
CA SER A 531 -8.66 12.71 -28.58
C SER A 531 -9.35 11.35 -28.43
N HIS A 532 -10.67 11.42 -28.59
CA HIS A 532 -11.64 10.41 -29.04
C HIS A 532 -11.47 8.96 -28.61
#